data_AF-A0A4Z1HZT1-F1
#
_entry.id   AF-A0A4Z1HZT1-F1
#
_cell.length_a   1.000
_cell.length_b   1.000
_cell.length_c   1.000
_cell.angle_alpha   90.00
_cell.angle_beta   90.00
_cell.angle_gamma   90.00
#
_symmetry.space_group_name_H-M   'P 1'
#
loop_
_entity.id
_entity.type
_entity.pdbx_description
1 polymer ?
#
loop_
_entity_poly.entity_id
_entity_poly.type
_entity_poly.pdbx_seq_one_letter_code
_entity_poly.pdbx_strand_id
1 'polypeptide(L)'
;MTFTLPTTLPQQLIELNALSLIICVPAAIFFYSIALAIYRIWFHPLSKIPGPPLLATTDIINQTNANRSVRWRSNIDGTFPREVSRLHKQFGPLVRVGPNRIAVDGSIGYPEVFSLKAKGLAGTFDKVRNYLFEGDYNSILGAPNELHRRLRRSLAHSFSEAAIREQEGIIEKHVNMLLEQLTRKAELVETVDIVKWYV
;
A
#
# COMPACT_ATOMS: atom_id res chain seq x y z
N MET A 1 -56.95 -33.78 1.03
CA MET A 1 -56.39 -33.22 2.29
C MET A 1 -55.65 -31.95 1.94
N THR A 2 -56.32 -30.81 2.03
CA THR A 2 -55.76 -29.49 1.78
C THR A 2 -55.13 -28.99 3.08
N PHE A 3 -53.81 -28.82 3.07
CA PHE A 3 -53.05 -28.29 4.21
C PHE A 3 -53.27 -26.77 4.26
N THR A 4 -54.20 -26.30 5.09
CA THR A 4 -54.37 -24.85 5.35
C THR A 4 -53.35 -24.43 6.40
N LEU A 5 -52.33 -23.67 5.98
CA LEU A 5 -51.39 -23.04 6.91
C LEU A 5 -52.15 -22.05 7.81
N PRO A 6 -51.91 -22.02 9.13
CA PRO A 6 -52.52 -21.05 10.03
C PRO A 6 -52.03 -19.64 9.68
N THR A 7 -52.98 -18.74 9.39
CA THR A 7 -52.78 -17.34 8.97
C THR A 7 -52.35 -16.40 10.10
N THR A 8 -51.95 -16.93 11.25
CA THR A 8 -51.48 -16.17 12.40
C THR A 8 -50.06 -16.59 12.80
N LEU A 9 -49.12 -16.50 11.86
CA LEU A 9 -47.76 -16.17 12.26
C LEU A 9 -47.84 -14.81 12.98
N PRO A 10 -47.43 -14.70 14.24
CA PRO A 10 -47.64 -13.47 15.00
C PRO A 10 -46.92 -12.33 14.27
N GLN A 11 -47.69 -11.32 13.84
CA GLN A 11 -47.17 -10.07 13.25
C GLN A 11 -46.09 -9.43 14.16
N GLN A 12 -46.11 -9.73 15.46
CA GLN A 12 -45.10 -9.34 16.44
C GLN A 12 -43.67 -9.86 16.17
N LEU A 13 -43.50 -10.95 15.42
CA LEU A 13 -42.16 -11.42 15.01
C LEU A 13 -41.61 -10.63 13.81
N ILE A 14 -42.46 -9.88 13.10
CA ILE A 14 -42.12 -9.11 11.89
C ILE A 14 -41.98 -7.60 12.21
N GLU A 15 -42.56 -7.12 13.31
CA GLU A 15 -42.36 -5.75 13.79
C GLU A 15 -41.01 -5.58 14.51
N LEU A 16 -39.92 -5.70 13.74
CA LEU A 16 -38.64 -5.11 14.12
C LEU A 16 -38.84 -3.58 14.16
N ASN A 17 -39.19 -3.05 15.33
CA ASN A 17 -39.29 -1.60 15.56
C ASN A 17 -38.02 -0.92 15.06
N ALA A 18 -38.13 0.19 14.34
CA ALA A 18 -36.97 0.95 13.82
C ALA A 18 -35.92 1.24 14.92
N LEU A 19 -36.37 1.46 16.16
CA LEU A 19 -35.53 1.62 17.35
C LEU A 19 -34.71 0.36 17.69
N SER A 20 -35.29 -0.83 17.54
CA SER A 20 -34.57 -2.11 17.75
C SER A 20 -33.49 -2.32 16.69
N LEU A 21 -33.74 -1.94 15.43
CA LEU A 21 -32.75 -1.99 14.36
C LEU A 21 -31.57 -1.04 14.63
N ILE A 22 -31.87 0.18 15.11
CA ILE A 22 -30.86 1.20 15.45
C ILE A 22 -29.93 0.74 16.58
N ILE A 23 -30.38 -0.13 17.48
CA ILE A 23 -29.56 -0.63 18.60
C ILE A 23 -28.86 -1.95 18.23
N CYS A 24 -29.57 -2.88 17.61
CA CYS A 24 -29.05 -4.20 17.28
C CYS A 24 -27.94 -4.14 16.22
N VAL A 25 -28.04 -3.26 15.23
CA VAL A 25 -27.03 -3.16 14.15
C VAL A 25 -25.67 -2.69 14.70
N PRO A 26 -25.57 -1.56 15.44
CA PRO A 26 -24.30 -1.16 16.06
C PRO A 26 -23.77 -2.17 17.06
N ALA A 27 -24.64 -2.79 17.86
CA ALA A 27 -24.23 -3.83 18.82
C ALA A 27 -23.61 -5.04 18.09
N ALA A 28 -24.25 -5.52 17.02
CA ALA A 28 -23.74 -6.61 16.20
C ALA A 28 -22.39 -6.25 15.55
N ILE A 29 -22.26 -5.03 15.02
CA ILE A 29 -20.99 -4.52 14.46
C ILE A 29 -19.90 -4.50 15.54
N PHE A 30 -20.22 -4.06 16.76
CA PHE A 30 -19.29 -4.00 17.88
C PHE A 30 -18.79 -5.39 18.29
N PHE A 31 -19.70 -6.34 18.52
CA PHE A 31 -19.33 -7.71 18.87
C PHE A 31 -18.56 -8.40 17.75
N TYR A 32 -18.98 -8.22 16.49
CA TYR A 32 -18.25 -8.72 15.33
C TYR A 32 -16.82 -8.14 15.26
N SER A 33 -16.65 -6.84 15.51
CA SER A 33 -15.33 -6.18 15.49
C SER A 33 -14.42 -6.72 16.58
N ILE A 34 -14.93 -6.98 17.78
CA ILE A 34 -14.16 -7.59 18.87
C ILE A 34 -13.77 -9.03 18.52
N ALA A 35 -14.72 -9.84 18.07
CA ALA A 35 -14.45 -11.22 17.68
C ALA A 35 -13.39 -11.28 16.57
N LEU A 36 -13.49 -10.38 15.59
CA LEU A 36 -12.53 -10.26 14.50
C LEU A 36 -11.15 -9.81 14.99
N ALA A 37 -11.07 -8.89 15.94
CA ALA A 37 -9.80 -8.46 16.53
C ALA A 37 -9.10 -9.62 17.28
N ILE A 38 -9.85 -10.38 18.07
CA ILE A 38 -9.33 -11.57 18.77
C ILE A 38 -8.84 -12.61 17.75
N TYR A 39 -9.64 -12.90 16.73
CA TYR A 39 -9.24 -13.79 15.65
C TYR A 39 -7.94 -13.33 14.97
N ARG A 40 -7.85 -12.03 14.63
CA ARG A 40 -6.70 -11.46 13.92
C ARG A 40 -5.40 -11.47 14.72
N ILE A 41 -5.49 -11.28 16.03
CA ILE A 41 -4.32 -11.28 16.92
C ILE A 41 -3.84 -12.71 17.19
N TRP A 42 -4.74 -13.66 17.48
CA TRP A 42 -4.36 -14.96 18.01
C TRP A 42 -4.41 -16.09 16.97
N PHE A 43 -5.48 -16.16 16.18
CA PHE A 43 -5.78 -17.29 15.31
C PHE A 43 -5.41 -17.07 13.83
N HIS A 44 -5.09 -15.84 13.45
CA HIS A 44 -4.70 -15.52 12.08
C HIS A 44 -3.39 -16.21 11.70
N PRO A 45 -3.21 -16.71 10.46
CA PRO A 45 -1.95 -17.32 10.03
C PRO A 45 -0.72 -16.41 10.22
N LEU A 46 -0.90 -15.10 10.14
CA LEU A 46 0.13 -14.08 10.38
C LEU A 46 0.30 -13.68 11.87
N SER A 47 -0.37 -14.33 12.82
CA SER A 47 -0.23 -14.03 14.27
C SER A 47 1.15 -14.36 14.82
N LYS A 48 1.86 -15.28 14.19
CA LYS A 48 3.23 -15.69 14.55
C LYS A 48 4.28 -14.62 14.27
N ILE A 49 3.95 -13.63 13.43
CA ILE A 49 4.89 -12.58 13.02
C ILE A 49 4.82 -11.45 14.05
N PRO A 50 5.95 -11.02 14.64
CA PRO A 50 5.96 -10.00 15.67
C PRO A 50 5.50 -8.65 15.10
N GLY A 51 4.84 -7.85 15.92
CA GLY A 51 4.42 -6.50 15.57
C GLY A 51 3.44 -5.92 16.58
N PRO A 52 3.16 -4.61 16.50
CA PRO A 52 2.19 -3.97 17.38
C PRO A 52 0.79 -4.59 17.21
N PRO A 53 0.13 -5.05 18.29
CA PRO A 53 -1.18 -5.70 18.20
C PRO A 53 -2.25 -4.83 17.54
N LEU A 54 -2.19 -3.50 17.73
CA LEU A 54 -3.11 -2.55 17.08
C LEU A 54 -3.00 -2.55 15.55
N LEU A 55 -1.83 -2.84 14.98
CA LEU A 55 -1.66 -2.94 13.53
C LEU A 55 -2.17 -4.28 12.98
N ALA A 56 -2.24 -5.32 13.81
CA ALA A 56 -2.77 -6.61 13.42
C ALA A 56 -4.30 -6.63 13.28
N THR A 57 -5.02 -5.75 13.99
CA THR A 57 -6.49 -5.81 14.10
C THR A 57 -7.21 -5.10 12.98
N THR A 58 -6.80 -3.91 12.55
CA THR A 58 -7.54 -3.15 11.52
C THR A 58 -6.64 -2.28 10.64
N ASP A 59 -7.16 -2.03 9.44
CA ASP A 59 -6.54 -1.16 8.43
C ASP A 59 -7.04 0.30 8.49
N ILE A 60 -8.11 0.56 9.25
CA ILE A 60 -8.93 1.79 9.19
C ILE A 60 -8.83 2.57 10.50
N ILE A 61 -8.85 1.86 11.63
CA ILE A 61 -8.85 2.51 12.94
C ILE A 61 -7.42 2.91 13.20
N ASN A 62 -7.23 4.11 13.74
CA ASN A 62 -6.37 4.37 14.88
C ASN A 62 -6.10 5.88 14.97
N GLN A 63 -6.76 6.55 15.91
CA GLN A 63 -6.61 7.98 16.14
C GLN A 63 -6.10 8.33 17.54
N THR A 64 -5.61 7.38 18.34
CA THR A 64 -5.25 7.66 19.73
C THR A 64 -3.78 8.05 19.90
N ASN A 65 -3.55 9.13 20.64
CA ASN A 65 -2.29 9.85 20.79
C ASN A 65 -1.14 9.05 21.46
N ALA A 66 -1.43 7.87 22.02
CA ALA A 66 -0.45 7.03 22.71
C ALA A 66 0.10 5.86 21.86
N ASN A 67 -0.56 5.51 20.75
CA ASN A 67 -0.10 4.45 19.84
C ASN A 67 -0.33 4.91 18.40
N ARG A 68 0.67 5.61 17.87
CA ARG A 68 0.74 6.13 16.51
C ARG A 68 0.43 5.01 15.53
N SER A 69 -0.68 5.14 14.83
CA SER A 69 -1.03 4.20 13.79
C SER A 69 -0.31 4.44 12.51
N VAL A 70 0.57 3.50 12.31
CA VAL A 70 1.62 3.42 11.31
C VAL A 70 1.09 3.31 9.89
N ARG A 71 -0.18 3.61 9.57
CA ARG A 71 -0.58 3.55 8.15
C ARG A 71 -1.34 4.74 7.66
N TRP A 72 -2.58 4.98 8.08
CA TRP A 72 -3.34 6.10 7.52
C TRP A 72 -2.67 7.44 7.79
N ARG A 73 -2.42 7.76 9.06
CA ARG A 73 -1.75 9.01 9.43
C ARG A 73 -0.32 9.08 8.90
N SER A 74 0.47 8.02 9.02
CA SER A 74 1.85 8.06 8.54
C SER A 74 2.00 8.10 7.02
N ASN A 75 0.99 7.65 6.24
CA ASN A 75 0.98 7.86 4.80
C ASN A 75 0.59 9.30 4.45
N ILE A 76 -0.37 9.90 5.18
CA ILE A 76 -0.74 11.31 5.01
C ILE A 76 0.44 12.22 5.40
N ASP A 77 1.08 11.95 6.54
CA ASP A 77 2.21 12.72 7.06
C ASP A 77 3.54 12.42 6.34
N GLY A 78 3.57 11.43 5.42
CA GLY A 78 4.79 10.98 4.77
C GLY A 78 5.84 10.34 5.70
N THR A 79 5.45 9.92 6.91
CA THR A 79 6.33 9.34 7.92
C THR A 79 6.42 7.81 7.90
N PHE A 80 5.65 7.15 7.02
CA PHE A 80 5.56 5.69 6.93
C PHE A 80 6.92 4.97 6.85
N PRO A 81 7.88 5.37 5.98
CA PRO A 81 9.17 4.68 5.90
C PRO A 81 9.98 4.74 7.20
N ARG A 82 9.92 5.88 7.90
CA ARG A 82 10.62 6.06 9.18
C ARG A 82 10.04 5.18 10.27
N GLU A 83 8.72 5.06 10.29
CA GLU A 83 8.02 4.25 11.29
C GLU A 83 8.23 2.75 11.04
N VAL A 84 8.17 2.29 9.79
CA VAL A 84 8.51 0.90 9.44
C VAL A 84 9.96 0.58 9.82
N SER A 85 10.90 1.50 9.57
CA SER A 85 12.29 1.34 10.02
C SER A 85 12.40 1.22 11.54
N ARG A 86 11.66 2.05 12.30
CA ARG A 86 11.59 1.97 13.77
C ARG A 86 11.06 0.62 14.23
N LEU A 87 10.01 0.10 13.58
CA LEU A 87 9.45 -1.19 13.92
C LEU A 87 10.42 -2.34 13.61
N HIS A 88 11.14 -2.30 12.49
CA HIS A 88 12.17 -3.30 12.19
C HIS A 88 13.29 -3.32 13.24
N LYS A 89 13.69 -2.16 13.76
CA LYS A 89 14.65 -2.08 14.88
C LYS A 89 14.13 -2.70 16.17
N GLN A 90 12.81 -2.66 16.41
CA GLN A 90 12.19 -3.14 17.64
C GLN A 90 11.80 -4.62 17.58
N PHE A 91 11.22 -5.07 16.47
CA PHE A 91 10.62 -6.40 16.31
C PHE A 91 11.43 -7.32 15.41
N GLY A 92 12.46 -6.81 14.74
CA GLY A 92 13.35 -7.56 13.88
C GLY A 92 12.99 -7.49 12.38
N PRO A 93 13.51 -8.42 11.57
CA PRO A 93 13.48 -8.32 10.11
C PRO A 93 12.10 -8.56 9.48
N LEU A 94 11.15 -9.16 10.19
CA LEU A 94 9.78 -9.36 9.74
C LEU A 94 8.82 -8.73 10.74
N VAL A 95 8.00 -7.78 10.28
CA VAL A 95 7.06 -7.06 11.14
C VAL A 95 5.67 -7.07 10.54
N ARG A 96 4.65 -7.36 11.34
CA ARG A 96 3.26 -7.22 10.93
C ARG A 96 2.81 -5.76 10.98
N VAL A 97 2.46 -5.20 9.82
CA VAL A 97 2.02 -3.79 9.64
C VAL A 97 0.55 -3.65 9.21
N GLY A 98 -0.17 -4.77 9.17
CA GLY A 98 -1.60 -4.85 8.89
C GLY A 98 -2.15 -6.25 9.18
N PRO A 99 -3.49 -6.44 9.11
CA PRO A 99 -4.11 -7.76 9.22
C PRO A 99 -3.55 -8.75 8.19
N ASN A 100 -3.40 -8.29 6.94
CA ASN A 100 -2.93 -9.07 5.79
C ASN A 100 -1.65 -8.46 5.18
N ARG A 101 -0.85 -7.74 5.96
CA ARG A 101 0.34 -7.03 5.46
C ARG A 101 1.51 -7.19 6.40
N ILE A 102 2.66 -7.49 5.82
CA ILE A 102 3.93 -7.61 6.53
C ILE A 102 4.95 -6.70 5.86
N ALA A 103 5.77 -6.06 6.69
CA ALA A 103 6.99 -5.40 6.26
C ALA A 103 8.12 -6.41 6.46
N VAL A 104 8.90 -6.61 5.41
CA VAL A 104 10.02 -7.54 5.38
C VAL A 104 11.27 -6.74 5.07
N ASP A 105 12.34 -7.00 5.79
CA ASP A 105 13.64 -6.41 5.53
C ASP A 105 14.10 -6.70 4.10
N GLY A 106 14.71 -5.71 3.45
CA GLY A 106 15.11 -5.80 2.05
C GLY A 106 16.09 -6.94 1.76
N SER A 107 16.94 -7.30 2.73
CA SER A 107 17.88 -8.42 2.59
C SER A 107 17.19 -9.79 2.41
N ILE A 108 15.97 -9.94 2.95
CA ILE A 108 15.17 -11.17 2.88
C ILE A 108 14.07 -11.02 1.81
N GLY A 109 13.34 -9.92 1.84
CA GLY A 109 12.18 -9.70 0.97
C GLY A 109 12.56 -9.58 -0.50
N TYR A 110 13.71 -8.96 -0.82
CA TYR A 110 14.13 -8.81 -2.21
C TYR A 110 14.40 -10.15 -2.92
N PRO A 111 15.25 -11.05 -2.39
CA PRO A 111 15.46 -12.35 -3.02
C PRO A 111 14.22 -13.24 -3.00
N GLU A 112 13.39 -13.17 -1.96
CA GLU A 112 12.22 -14.05 -1.85
C GLU A 112 11.01 -13.62 -2.70
N VAL A 113 10.77 -12.30 -2.83
CA VAL A 113 9.58 -11.75 -3.49
C VAL A 113 9.89 -11.26 -4.91
N PHE A 114 11.03 -10.60 -5.09
CA PHE A 114 11.34 -9.88 -6.34
C PHE A 114 12.36 -10.59 -7.23
N SER A 115 12.96 -11.70 -6.79
CA SER A 115 13.89 -12.43 -7.64
C SER A 115 13.15 -13.19 -8.76
N LEU A 116 13.80 -13.29 -9.92
CA LEU A 116 13.33 -14.11 -11.05
C LEU A 116 13.19 -15.60 -10.69
N LYS A 117 13.82 -16.03 -9.58
CA LYS A 117 13.78 -17.41 -9.06
C LYS A 117 12.88 -17.54 -7.83
N ALA A 118 12.11 -16.52 -7.48
CA ALA A 118 11.19 -16.55 -6.36
C ALA A 118 10.28 -17.78 -6.49
N LYS A 119 10.40 -18.73 -5.55
CA LYS A 119 9.68 -20.01 -5.55
C LYS A 119 8.23 -19.88 -5.05
N GLY A 120 7.70 -18.66 -4.97
CA GLY A 120 6.35 -18.38 -4.51
C GLY A 120 5.29 -18.89 -5.48
N LEU A 121 4.29 -19.60 -4.95
CA LEU A 121 3.15 -20.18 -5.68
C LEU A 121 2.16 -19.15 -6.25
N ALA A 122 2.23 -17.89 -5.81
CA ALA A 122 1.39 -16.80 -6.30
C ALA A 122 2.21 -15.96 -7.27
N GLY A 123 1.73 -15.84 -8.51
CA GLY A 123 2.31 -14.90 -9.47
C GLY A 123 2.30 -13.45 -8.94
N THR A 124 2.84 -12.52 -9.73
CA THR A 124 2.83 -11.08 -9.42
C THR A 124 1.41 -10.65 -9.03
N PHE A 125 1.27 -9.92 -7.91
CA PHE A 125 0.00 -9.32 -7.55
C PHE A 125 -0.52 -8.44 -8.70
N ASP A 126 -1.81 -8.54 -9.00
CA ASP A 126 -2.42 -7.68 -9.98
C ASP A 126 -2.34 -6.22 -9.54
N LYS A 127 -2.01 -5.36 -10.51
CA LYS A 127 -1.99 -3.92 -10.30
C LYS A 127 -3.41 -3.41 -10.15
N VAL A 128 -3.63 -2.50 -9.22
CA VAL A 128 -4.91 -1.82 -9.07
C VAL A 128 -5.12 -0.91 -10.28
N ARG A 129 -6.25 -1.07 -10.97
CA ARG A 129 -6.60 -0.25 -12.13
C ARG A 129 -6.85 1.20 -11.71
N ASN A 130 -6.37 2.14 -12.51
CA ASN A 130 -6.47 3.58 -12.29
C ASN A 130 -5.89 4.02 -10.93
N TYR A 131 -4.81 3.38 -10.49
CA TYR A 131 -4.15 3.72 -9.23
C TYR A 131 -3.34 5.01 -9.35
N LEU A 132 -2.63 5.20 -10.48
CA LEU A 132 -1.79 6.38 -10.71
C LEU A 132 -2.57 7.49 -11.41
N PHE A 133 -3.30 7.13 -12.45
CA PHE A 133 -4.13 8.03 -13.26
C PHE A 133 -5.17 7.22 -14.02
N GLU A 134 -6.22 7.89 -14.50
CA GLU A 134 -7.24 7.25 -15.33
C GLU A 134 -6.63 6.69 -16.63
N GLY A 135 -6.80 5.39 -16.87
CA GLY A 135 -6.22 4.75 -18.06
C GLY A 135 -4.83 4.14 -17.85
N ASP A 136 -4.28 4.15 -16.63
CA ASP A 136 -2.93 3.62 -16.35
C ASP A 136 -2.73 2.15 -16.78
N TYR A 137 -3.81 1.37 -16.84
CA TYR A 137 -3.84 -0.02 -17.28
C TYR A 137 -3.45 -0.23 -18.75
N ASN A 138 -3.39 0.84 -19.55
CA ASN A 138 -2.84 0.81 -20.91
C ASN A 138 -1.38 1.26 -20.98
N SER A 139 -0.84 1.82 -19.89
CA SER A 139 0.55 2.26 -19.79
C SER A 139 1.46 1.17 -19.22
N ILE A 140 2.78 1.28 -19.41
CA ILE A 140 3.72 0.35 -18.76
C ILE A 140 3.64 0.39 -17.22
N LEU A 141 3.15 1.48 -16.63
CA LEU A 141 3.07 1.61 -15.18
C LEU A 141 1.92 0.76 -14.61
N GLY A 142 0.74 0.79 -15.21
CA GLY A 142 -0.47 0.10 -14.72
C GLY A 142 -0.86 -1.16 -15.49
N ALA A 143 -0.23 -1.48 -16.63
CA ALA A 143 -0.65 -2.60 -17.47
C ALA A 143 -0.58 -3.96 -16.76
N PRO A 144 -1.55 -4.87 -17.05
CA PRO A 144 -1.55 -6.24 -16.56
C PRO A 144 -0.40 -7.04 -17.19
N ASN A 145 -0.06 -8.19 -16.59
CA ASN A 145 1.19 -8.93 -16.84
C ASN A 145 1.53 -9.14 -18.33
N GLU A 146 0.58 -9.56 -19.16
CA GLU A 146 0.84 -9.80 -20.60
C GLU A 146 1.11 -8.52 -21.39
N LEU A 147 0.22 -7.52 -21.26
CA LEU A 147 0.38 -6.23 -21.91
C LEU A 147 1.65 -5.53 -21.42
N HIS A 148 1.91 -5.57 -20.12
CA HIS A 148 3.14 -5.07 -19.51
C HIS A 148 4.39 -5.71 -20.12
N ARG A 149 4.38 -7.03 -20.30
CA ARG A 149 5.50 -7.77 -20.92
C ARG A 149 5.74 -7.31 -22.35
N ARG A 150 4.68 -7.07 -23.13
CA ARG A 150 4.79 -6.53 -24.50
C ARG A 150 5.34 -5.11 -24.51
N LEU A 151 4.78 -4.21 -23.70
CA LEU A 151 5.24 -2.82 -23.58
C LEU A 151 6.70 -2.74 -23.13
N ARG A 152 7.08 -3.53 -22.11
CA ARG A 152 8.46 -3.60 -21.62
C ARG A 152 9.43 -4.05 -22.70
N ARG A 153 9.08 -5.07 -23.51
CA ARG A 153 9.93 -5.51 -24.62
C ARG A 153 10.11 -4.41 -25.67
N SER A 154 9.05 -3.68 -25.99
CA SER A 154 9.12 -2.56 -26.94
C SER A 154 10.07 -1.45 -26.45
N LEU A 155 10.08 -1.14 -25.15
CA LEU A 155 10.92 -0.09 -24.57
C LEU A 155 12.35 -0.56 -24.25
N ALA A 156 12.60 -1.86 -24.18
CA ALA A 156 13.88 -2.39 -23.71
C ALA A 156 15.09 -1.89 -24.52
N HIS A 157 14.92 -1.70 -25.83
CA HIS A 157 16.00 -1.21 -26.71
C HIS A 157 16.49 0.19 -26.34
N SER A 158 15.59 1.07 -25.90
CA SER A 158 15.93 2.43 -25.46
C SER A 158 16.74 2.46 -24.16
N PHE A 159 16.75 1.37 -23.40
CA PHE A 159 17.56 1.21 -22.18
C PHE A 159 18.78 0.31 -22.41
N SER A 160 19.15 0.06 -23.68
CA SER A 160 20.40 -0.65 -23.99
C SER A 160 21.61 0.25 -23.72
N GLU A 161 22.76 -0.36 -23.43
CA GLU A 161 24.00 0.38 -23.19
C GLU A 161 24.36 1.31 -24.37
N ALA A 162 24.17 0.83 -25.61
CA ALA A 162 24.40 1.62 -26.81
C ALA A 162 23.48 2.85 -26.88
N ALA A 163 22.18 2.68 -26.62
CA ALA A 163 21.22 3.77 -26.62
C ALA A 163 21.50 4.80 -25.51
N ILE A 164 21.94 4.33 -24.33
CA ILE A 164 22.32 5.22 -23.22
C ILE A 164 23.57 6.04 -23.60
N ARG A 165 24.58 5.42 -24.23
CA ARG A 165 25.78 6.13 -24.72
C ARG A 165 25.44 7.15 -25.79
N GLU A 166 24.52 6.83 -26.70
CA GLU A 166 24.06 7.79 -27.72
C GLU A 166 23.37 9.02 -27.10
N GLN A 167 22.70 8.85 -25.96
CA GLN A 167 22.06 9.95 -25.22
C GLN A 167 23.02 10.76 -24.35
N GLU A 168 24.27 10.33 -24.16
CA GLU A 168 25.25 10.97 -23.28
C GLU A 168 25.43 12.45 -23.61
N GLY A 169 25.61 12.81 -24.89
CA GLY A 169 25.80 14.20 -25.29
C GLY A 169 24.59 15.10 -25.01
N ILE A 170 23.36 14.55 -25.06
CA ILE A 170 22.15 15.30 -24.72
C ILE A 170 22.11 15.57 -23.21
N ILE A 171 22.44 14.58 -22.40
CA ILE A 171 22.51 14.71 -20.94
C ILE A 171 23.60 15.72 -20.56
N GLU A 172 24.80 15.57 -21.13
CA GLU A 172 25.94 16.45 -20.90
C GLU A 172 25.60 17.91 -21.21
N LYS A 173 24.90 18.18 -22.32
CA LYS A 173 24.43 19.53 -22.66
C LYS A 173 23.58 20.15 -21.54
N HIS A 174 22.62 19.40 -20.98
CA HIS A 174 21.74 19.92 -19.92
C HIS A 174 22.47 20.07 -18.59
N VAL A 175 23.42 19.17 -18.29
CA VAL A 175 24.29 19.26 -17.12
C VAL A 175 25.18 20.51 -17.21
N ASN A 176 25.81 20.76 -18.36
CA ASN A 176 26.62 21.95 -18.58
C ASN A 176 25.81 23.23 -18.44
N MET A 177 24.60 23.27 -19.00
CA MET A 177 23.68 24.41 -18.82
C MET A 177 23.33 24.64 -17.34
N LEU A 178 23.07 23.57 -16.57
CA LEU A 178 22.82 23.65 -15.14
C LEU A 178 24.03 24.24 -14.40
N LEU A 179 25.24 23.75 -14.70
CA LEU A 179 26.49 24.22 -14.09
C LEU A 179 26.77 25.69 -14.42
N GLU A 180 26.53 26.13 -15.66
CA GLU A 180 26.67 27.52 -16.08
C GLU A 180 25.76 28.45 -15.26
N GLN A 181 24.48 28.07 -15.10
CA GLN A 181 23.54 28.87 -14.30
C GLN A 181 23.94 28.92 -12.82
N LEU A 182 24.36 27.78 -12.24
CA LEU A 182 24.85 27.75 -10.86
C LEU A 182 26.09 28.62 -10.67
N THR A 183 27.04 28.56 -11.61
CA THR A 183 28.27 29.36 -11.57
C THR A 183 27.95 30.85 -11.60
N ARG A 184 27.07 31.27 -12.52
CA ARG A 184 26.64 32.66 -12.63
C ARG A 184 25.95 33.16 -11.36
N LYS A 185 25.11 32.32 -10.73
CA LYS A 185 24.42 32.66 -9.48
C LYS A 185 25.38 32.72 -8.30
N ALA A 186 26.40 31.84 -8.27
CA ALA A 186 27.44 31.86 -7.26
C ALA A 186 28.32 33.12 -7.36
N GLU A 187 28.68 33.55 -8.57
CA GLU A 187 29.41 34.81 -8.80
C GLU A 187 28.66 36.04 -8.30
N LEU A 188 27.33 36.02 -8.40
CA LEU A 188 26.45 37.07 -7.89
C LEU A 188 26.14 36.93 -6.38
N VAL A 189 26.69 35.90 -5.71
CA VAL A 189 26.45 35.57 -4.30
C VAL A 189 24.95 35.40 -4.01
N GLU A 190 24.20 34.85 -4.98
CA GLU A 190 22.77 34.58 -4.84
C GLU A 190 22.53 33.19 -4.24
N THR A 191 21.62 33.11 -3.26
CA THR A 191 21.14 31.82 -2.75
C THR A 191 20.16 31.19 -3.73
N VAL A 192 20.42 29.95 -4.15
CA VAL A 192 19.57 29.21 -5.07
C VAL A 192 18.81 28.11 -4.34
N ASP A 193 17.49 28.11 -4.47
CA ASP A 193 16.64 26.97 -4.12
C ASP A 193 16.62 26.00 -5.31
N ILE A 194 17.47 24.97 -5.22
CA ILE A 194 17.65 23.95 -6.25
C ILE A 194 16.34 23.20 -6.55
N VAL A 195 15.43 23.06 -5.58
CA VAL A 195 14.17 22.32 -5.78
C VAL A 195 13.32 22.97 -6.86
N LYS A 196 13.33 24.30 -6.96
CA LYS A 196 12.57 25.05 -7.99
C LYS A 196 13.04 24.76 -9.42
N TRP A 197 14.21 24.16 -9.62
CA TRP A 197 14.75 23.88 -10.94
C TRP A 197 14.39 22.47 -11.45
N TYR A 198 13.82 21.63 -10.58
CA TYR A 198 13.43 20.24 -10.90
C TYR A 198 11.90 20.02 -10.96
N VAL A 199 11.09 21.06 -10.74
CA VAL A 199 9.61 21.00 -10.72
C VAL A 199 9.04 21.65 -11.97
#